data_AF-A0A536CX82-F1
#
_entry.id   AF-A0A536CX82-F1
#
_cell.length_a   1.000
_cell.length_b   1.000
_cell.length_c   1.000
_cell.angle_alpha   90.00
_cell.angle_beta   90.00
_cell.angle_gamma   90.00
#
_symmetry.space_group_name_H-M   'P 1'
#
loop_
_entity.id
_entity.type
_entity.pdbx_description
1 polymer ?
#
loop_
_entity_poly.entity_id
_entity_poly.type
_entity_poly.pdbx_seq_one_letter_code
_entity_poly.pdbx_strand_id
1 'polypeptide(L)'
;MNDIFAPLDATEPLPRELLMESRRQRNVGRWELAGAMWLPTLLLILVLGGWLNLSAGPMVLAVVMSFVAFLLFALRGRRPR
;
A
#
# COMPACT_ATOMS: atom_id res chain seq x y z
N MET A 1 -31.26 22.73 -33.05
CA MET A 1 -31.22 21.32 -32.59
C MET A 1 -29.88 21.14 -31.90
N ASN A 2 -29.88 20.95 -30.58
CA ASN A 2 -28.67 20.93 -29.77
C ASN A 2 -27.96 19.58 -29.90
N ASP A 3 -26.88 19.56 -30.67
CA ASP A 3 -26.04 18.39 -30.91
C ASP A 3 -25.07 18.22 -29.72
N ILE A 4 -25.60 17.84 -28.56
CA ILE A 4 -24.84 17.67 -27.31
C ILE A 4 -24.20 16.27 -27.23
N PHE A 5 -24.59 15.36 -28.11
CA PHE A 5 -24.10 13.98 -28.12
C PHE A 5 -23.46 13.65 -29.47
N ALA A 6 -22.13 13.67 -29.52
CA ALA A 6 -21.38 13.03 -30.60
C ALA A 6 -21.80 11.54 -30.69
N PRO A 7 -21.95 10.96 -31.89
CA PRO A 7 -22.34 9.57 -32.04
C PRO A 7 -21.36 8.69 -31.25
N LEU A 8 -21.89 7.83 -30.37
CA LEU A 8 -21.08 6.90 -29.58
C LEU A 8 -20.22 6.07 -30.55
N ASP A 9 -18.89 6.27 -30.49
CA ASP A 9 -17.95 5.43 -31.20
C ASP A 9 -18.03 4.02 -30.60
N ALA A 10 -18.42 3.04 -31.43
CA ALA A 10 -18.60 1.66 -31.01
C ALA A 10 -17.28 1.00 -30.54
N THR A 11 -16.14 1.65 -30.79
CA THR A 11 -14.81 1.17 -30.38
C THR A 11 -14.31 1.82 -29.09
N GLU A 12 -14.97 2.87 -28.60
CA GLU A 12 -14.52 3.58 -27.40
C GLU A 12 -15.09 2.91 -26.13
N PRO A 13 -14.23 2.53 -25.17
CA PRO A 13 -14.67 1.87 -23.95
C PRO A 13 -15.55 2.79 -23.12
N LEU A 14 -16.65 2.23 -22.60
CA LEU A 14 -17.62 3.02 -21.85
C LEU A 14 -16.99 3.53 -20.54
N PRO A 15 -17.36 4.72 -20.04
CA PRO A 15 -16.81 5.26 -18.79
C PRO A 15 -16.94 4.30 -17.60
N ARG A 16 -17.99 3.48 -17.58
CA ARG A 16 -18.19 2.43 -16.56
C ARG A 16 -17.17 1.29 -16.66
N GLU A 17 -16.74 0.93 -17.86
CA GLU A 17 -15.75 -0.13 -18.11
C GLU A 17 -14.37 0.34 -17.68
N LEU A 18 -14.04 1.62 -17.93
CA LEU A 18 -12.82 2.26 -17.43
C LEU A 18 -12.77 2.29 -15.89
N LEU A 19 -13.90 2.54 -15.22
CA LEU A 19 -13.99 2.50 -13.76
C LEU A 19 -13.88 1.08 -13.18
N MET A 20 -14.38 0.07 -13.90
CA MET A 20 -14.22 -1.33 -13.51
C MET A 20 -12.78 -1.80 -13.67
N GLU A 21 -12.11 -1.41 -14.76
CA GLU A 21 -10.70 -1.69 -15.01
C GLU A 21 -9.80 -1.01 -13.96
N SER A 22 -10.08 0.24 -13.61
CA SER A 22 -9.31 0.98 -12.60
C SER A 22 -9.48 0.39 -11.19
N ARG A 23 -10.69 -0.11 -10.84
CA ARG A 23 -10.91 -0.85 -9.58
C ARG A 23 -10.20 -2.20 -9.56
N ARG A 24 -10.13 -2.89 -10.70
CA ARG A 24 -9.42 -4.18 -10.83
C ARG A 24 -7.91 -4.01 -10.74
N GLN A 25 -7.37 -2.87 -11.19
CA GLN A 25 -5.95 -2.54 -11.13
C GLN A 25 -5.49 -1.91 -9.81
N ARG A 26 -6.39 -1.74 -8.82
CA ARG A 26 -6.03 -1.28 -7.47
C ARG A 26 -5.31 -2.38 -6.66
N ASN A 27 -4.25 -2.94 -7.23
CA ASN A 27 -3.25 -3.69 -6.50
C ASN A 27 -2.59 -2.69 -5.54
N VAL A 28 -2.83 -2.89 -4.24
CA VAL A 28 -2.18 -2.12 -3.18
C VAL A 28 -0.69 -2.11 -3.46
N GLY A 29 -0.14 -0.92 -3.71
CA GLY A 29 1.27 -0.79 -4.03
C GLY A 29 2.11 -1.33 -2.87
N ARG A 30 3.29 -1.89 -3.13
CA ARG A 30 4.17 -2.37 -2.05
C ARG A 30 4.48 -1.29 -1.00
N TRP A 31 4.48 -0.03 -1.40
CA TRP A 31 4.59 1.13 -0.51
C TRP A 31 3.37 1.30 0.40
N GLU A 32 2.17 1.18 -0.16
CA GLU A 32 0.92 1.26 0.62
C GLU A 32 0.81 0.08 1.59
N LEU A 33 1.21 -1.12 1.16
CA LEU A 33 1.23 -2.30 2.01
C LEU A 33 2.27 -2.20 3.14
N ALA A 34 3.48 -1.71 2.82
CA ALA A 34 4.51 -1.46 3.82
C ALA A 34 4.07 -0.43 4.87
N GLY A 35 3.45 0.66 4.43
CA GLY A 35 2.88 1.67 5.32
C GLY A 35 1.73 1.14 6.17
N ALA A 36 0.82 0.36 5.58
CA ALA A 36 -0.30 -0.23 6.31
C ALA A 36 0.15 -1.25 7.36
N MET A 37 1.21 -2.02 7.09
CA MET A 37 1.77 -3.01 8.01
C MET A 37 2.68 -2.42 9.09
N TRP A 38 3.11 -1.17 8.95
CA TRP A 38 3.97 -0.50 9.92
C TRP A 38 3.33 -0.39 11.31
N LEU A 39 2.12 0.16 11.37
CA LEU A 39 1.40 0.41 12.63
C LEU A 39 1.06 -0.89 13.40
N PRO A 40 0.51 -1.93 12.76
CA PRO A 40 0.30 -3.23 13.40
C PRO A 40 1.58 -3.85 13.96
N THR A 41 2.69 -3.72 13.21
CA THR A 41 3.99 -4.26 13.63
C THR A 41 4.55 -3.50 14.84
N LEU A 42 4.42 -2.17 14.86
CA LEU A 42 4.79 -1.35 16.02
C LEU A 42 4.04 -1.77 17.28
N LEU A 43 2.71 -1.92 17.17
CA LEU A 43 1.89 -2.37 18.30
C LEU A 43 2.32 -3.75 18.79
N LEU A 44 2.59 -4.67 17.86
CA LEU A 44 3.07 -6.01 18.21
C LEU A 44 4.40 -5.97 18.98
N ILE A 45 5.35 -5.15 18.54
CA ILE A 45 6.65 -4.97 19.22
C ILE A 45 6.45 -4.42 20.64
N LEU A 46 5.58 -3.42 20.81
CA LEU A 46 5.31 -2.82 22.11
C LEU A 46 4.62 -3.81 23.06
N VAL A 47 3.60 -4.53 22.58
CA VAL A 47 2.87 -5.53 23.38
C VAL A 47 3.79 -6.67 23.79
N LEU A 48 4.54 -7.25 22.84
CA LEU A 48 5.45 -8.35 23.13
C LEU A 48 6.60 -7.90 24.04
N GLY A 49 7.19 -6.74 23.78
CA GLY A 49 8.25 -6.22 24.62
C GLY A 49 7.77 -5.92 26.04
N GLY A 50 6.54 -5.39 26.19
CA GLY A 50 5.92 -5.17 27.50
C GLY A 50 5.68 -6.49 28.24
N TRP A 51 5.14 -7.51 27.56
CA TRP A 51 4.96 -8.85 28.13
C TRP A 51 6.28 -9.42 28.62
N LEU A 52 7.32 -9.32 27.79
CA LEU A 52 8.66 -9.85 28.07
C LEU A 52 9.48 -8.96 29.03
N ASN A 53 8.92 -7.85 29.52
CA ASN A 53 9.60 -6.85 30.35
C ASN A 53 10.95 -6.40 29.75
N LEU A 54 11.00 -6.24 28.43
CA LEU A 54 12.19 -5.78 27.74
C LEU A 54 12.48 -4.33 28.10
N SER A 55 13.78 -4.01 28.27
CA SER A 55 14.21 -2.63 28.39
C SER A 55 14.02 -1.88 27.07
N ALA A 56 14.08 -0.55 27.14
CA ALA A 56 13.86 0.30 25.96
C ALA A 56 14.86 0.02 24.82
N GLY A 57 16.09 -0.41 25.12
CA GLY A 57 17.12 -0.69 24.12
C GLY A 57 16.69 -1.74 23.08
N PRO A 58 16.42 -3.00 23.49
CA PRO A 58 15.93 -4.03 22.59
C PRO A 58 14.64 -3.66 21.85
N MET A 59 13.71 -2.95 22.50
CA MET A 59 12.49 -2.47 21.86
C MET A 59 12.78 -1.49 20.71
N VAL A 60 13.62 -0.49 20.96
CA VAL A 60 14.02 0.50 19.95
C VAL A 60 14.72 -0.19 18.78
N LEU A 61 15.60 -1.16 19.08
CA LEU A 61 16.26 -1.94 18.03
C LEU A 61 15.24 -2.70 17.16
N ALA A 62 14.26 -3.37 17.77
CA ALA A 62 13.21 -4.08 17.04
C ALA A 62 12.38 -3.14 16.14
N VAL A 63 12.04 -1.96 16.64
CA VAL A 63 11.35 -0.92 15.86
C VAL A 63 12.18 -0.49 14.66
N VAL A 64 13.45 -0.12 14.86
CA VAL A 64 14.34 0.31 13.76
C VAL A 64 14.52 -0.80 12.73
N MET A 65 14.76 -2.04 13.18
CA MET A 65 14.95 -3.17 12.27
C MET A 65 13.69 -3.48 11.45
N SER A 66 12.51 -3.44 12.08
CA SER A 66 11.25 -3.61 11.34
C SER A 66 11.04 -2.49 10.31
N PHE A 67 11.39 -1.24 10.63
CA PHE A 67 11.28 -0.12 9.70
C PHE A 67 12.16 -0.32 8.48
N VAL A 68 13.43 -0.69 8.70
CA VAL A 68 14.38 -0.98 7.63
C VAL A 68 13.88 -2.14 6.76
N ALA A 69 13.33 -3.19 7.36
CA ALA A 69 12.75 -4.31 6.61
C ALA A 69 11.59 -3.88 5.69
N PHE A 70 10.66 -3.07 6.19
CA PHE A 70 9.56 -2.53 5.38
C PHE A 70 10.05 -1.55 4.30
N LEU A 71 11.05 -0.73 4.61
CA LEU A 71 11.65 0.19 3.64
C LEU A 71 12.31 -0.59 2.49
N LEU A 72 13.11 -1.62 2.80
CA LEU A 72 13.72 -2.50 1.80
C LEU A 72 12.65 -3.23 0.97
N PHE A 73 11.58 -3.71 1.61
CA PHE A 73 10.45 -4.33 0.92
C PHE A 73 9.76 -3.37 -0.07
N ALA A 74 9.51 -2.13 0.35
CA ALA A 74 8.91 -1.10 -0.48
C ALA A 74 9.81 -0.72 -1.66
N LEU A 75 11.11 -0.54 -1.42
CA LEU A 75 12.10 -0.19 -2.44
C LEU A 75 12.26 -1.29 -3.50
N ARG A 76 12.28 -2.57 -3.10
CA ARG A 76 12.38 -3.72 -4.01
C ARG A 76 11.17 -3.87 -4.94
N GLY A 77 10.07 -3.16 -4.69
CA GLY A 77 8.89 -3.09 -5.56
C GLY A 77 9.02 -2.16 -6.76
N ARG A 78 10.05 -1.32 -6.80
CA ARG A 78 10.27 -0.36 -7.89
C ARG A 78 10.82 -1.11 -9.11
N ARG A 79 9.95 -1.75 -9.89
CA ARG A 79 10.31 -2.22 -11.24
C ARG A 79 10.65 -0.97 -12.08
N PRO A 80 11.81 -0.92 -12.75
CA PRO A 80 12.06 0.12 -13.75
C PRO A 80 10.95 -0.01 -14.81
N ARG A 81 10.23 1.08 -15.04
CA ARG A 81 9.33 1.22 -16.19
C ARG A 81 10.18 1.47 -17.42
#